data_AF-A0A8H9GZM4-F1
#
_entry.id   AF-A0A8H9GZM4-F1
#
_cell.length_a   1.000
_cell.length_b   1.000
_cell.length_c   1.000
_cell.angle_alpha   90.00
_cell.angle_beta   90.00
_cell.angle_gamma   90.00
#
_symmetry.space_group_name_H-M   'P 1'
#
loop_
_entity.id
_entity.type
_entity.pdbx_description
1 polymer ?
#
loop_
_entity_poly.entity_id
_entity_poly.type
_entity_poly.pdbx_seq_one_letter_code
_entity_poly.pdbx_strand_id
1 'polypeptide(L)'
;MADFGHELWFGAFLTPDAAGHHRIVRQAVLADEIGLDIIGIQDHPYLPAFLDTWTLLSTLAGRTERVRLFPDVVTLPLRPPAVLARAAASLDILSGGRVELGLGSGAFWDGIAAMGGPRRSPGEAVDALEEAIAVLRALWTPGDEGVRLDGRHYRLEGARPGPFPPHQVGLWLGAYKRRMLELTGRLGDGWVPSSGYAAPGELGAMSATLDAAAERAGRDPAGIRRVYNIEGRFSGAAGKGFLDGPPALWAEQLTELALRHGMSVFVLAVDDDRDLKVFAEEVAPAVREAVSRERAEGPREDAGGPSELAGAAPARAVLDEATRPRLPKRDITALPRRQQANGRRLVLIHDHLRQELAQIRDALEQVAAGRSDAAALRSMINELTLRQNFWTLGTFCASYCRLLTTHHTIEDEHMFPMLAAAQESLAPVVTRLEQEHEVIAGVLTELDAALVAMIEDPDRLDGVREQVDLLSDVLLSHLRYEEEELVEPIARLDLDI
;
A
#
# COMPACT_ATOMS: atom_id res chain seq x y z
N MET A 1 2.12 -22.97 -8.98
CA MET A 1 3.48 -22.42 -8.94
C MET A 1 3.45 -21.13 -9.72
N ALA A 2 3.68 -19.98 -9.07
CA ALA A 2 3.55 -18.65 -9.67
C ALA A 2 4.90 -18.03 -10.08
N ASP A 3 6.00 -18.76 -9.98
CA ASP A 3 7.28 -18.30 -10.52
C ASP A 3 7.24 -18.38 -12.06
N PHE A 4 7.15 -17.22 -12.71
CA PHE A 4 7.13 -17.10 -14.18
C PHE A 4 8.54 -17.16 -14.81
N GLY A 5 9.59 -17.41 -14.02
CA GLY A 5 10.97 -17.56 -14.53
C GLY A 5 11.58 -16.24 -15.02
N HIS A 6 10.99 -15.09 -14.69
CA HIS A 6 11.51 -13.79 -15.09
C HIS A 6 12.86 -13.50 -14.42
N GLU A 7 13.70 -12.77 -15.14
CA GLU A 7 14.84 -12.06 -14.56
C GLU A 7 14.33 -11.08 -13.49
N LEU A 8 15.05 -11.00 -12.37
CA LEU A 8 14.71 -10.11 -11.28
C LEU A 8 15.36 -8.74 -11.45
N TRP A 9 14.54 -7.69 -11.46
CA TRP A 9 14.98 -6.31 -11.50
C TRP A 9 14.79 -5.64 -10.14
N PHE A 10 15.79 -4.88 -9.72
CA PHE A 10 15.77 -4.09 -8.49
C PHE A 10 15.95 -2.62 -8.85
N GLY A 11 15.12 -1.76 -8.27
CA GLY A 11 15.06 -0.38 -8.67
C GLY A 11 14.75 0.59 -7.54
N ALA A 12 14.72 1.86 -7.91
CA ALA A 12 14.40 2.95 -6.99
C ALA A 12 13.20 3.75 -7.49
N PHE A 13 12.28 4.05 -6.59
CA PHE A 13 11.24 5.04 -6.80
C PHE A 13 11.76 6.37 -6.25
N LEU A 14 11.96 7.35 -7.14
CA LEU A 14 12.47 8.67 -6.75
C LEU A 14 11.35 9.71 -6.85
N THR A 15 10.99 10.29 -5.72
CA THR A 15 9.98 11.34 -5.64
C THR A 15 10.45 12.58 -6.43
N PRO A 16 9.67 13.10 -7.40
CA PRO A 16 10.08 14.19 -8.29
C PRO A 16 10.05 15.58 -7.63
N ASP A 17 10.41 15.70 -6.36
CA ASP A 17 10.41 16.97 -5.63
C ASP A 17 11.36 18.02 -6.26
N ALA A 18 10.80 19.18 -6.58
CA ALA A 18 11.53 20.27 -7.23
C ALA A 18 12.56 20.91 -6.28
N ALA A 19 12.28 20.97 -4.97
CA ALA A 19 13.25 21.47 -4.00
C ALA A 19 14.47 20.53 -3.90
N GLY A 20 14.22 19.22 -3.94
CA GLY A 20 15.21 18.15 -3.92
C GLY A 20 15.83 17.76 -5.27
N HIS A 21 15.67 18.53 -6.36
CA HIS A 21 16.08 18.13 -7.71
C HIS A 21 17.53 17.65 -7.86
N HIS A 22 18.49 18.29 -7.17
CA HIS A 22 19.90 17.85 -7.17
C HIS A 22 20.08 16.46 -6.53
N ARG A 23 19.31 16.15 -5.48
CA ARG A 23 19.31 14.84 -4.83
C ARG A 23 18.80 13.78 -5.78
N ILE A 24 17.70 14.04 -6.49
CA ILE A 24 17.09 13.08 -7.44
C ILE A 24 18.09 12.70 -8.53
N VAL A 25 18.72 13.69 -9.18
CA VAL A 25 19.72 13.43 -10.23
C VAL A 25 20.92 12.67 -9.68
N ARG A 26 21.41 13.02 -8.48
CA ARG A 26 22.51 12.30 -7.83
C ARG A 26 22.14 10.84 -7.53
N GLN A 27 20.96 10.60 -6.95
CA GLN A 27 20.49 9.25 -6.63
C GLN A 27 20.26 8.41 -7.87
N ALA A 28 19.78 8.99 -8.97
CA ALA A 28 19.65 8.29 -10.25
C ALA A 28 21.01 7.85 -10.82
N VAL A 29 22.02 8.73 -10.76
CA VAL A 29 23.41 8.38 -11.15
C VAL A 29 23.96 7.31 -10.22
N LEU A 30 23.77 7.45 -8.92
CA LEU A 30 24.22 6.47 -7.93
C LEU A 30 23.58 5.09 -8.19
N ALA A 31 22.26 5.04 -8.40
CA ALA A 31 21.53 3.82 -8.73
C ALA A 31 22.09 3.13 -9.98
N ASP A 32 22.40 3.90 -11.03
CA ASP A 32 23.04 3.41 -12.25
C ASP A 32 24.44 2.83 -11.96
N GLU A 33 25.24 3.54 -11.15
CA GLU A 33 26.61 3.15 -10.77
C GLU A 33 26.67 1.87 -9.93
N ILE A 34 25.76 1.71 -8.96
CA ILE A 34 25.71 0.55 -8.04
C ILE A 34 24.93 -0.64 -8.62
N GLY A 35 24.44 -0.54 -9.86
CA GLY A 35 23.87 -1.68 -10.59
C GLY A 35 22.40 -1.97 -10.30
N LEU A 36 21.60 -0.95 -9.97
CA LEU A 36 20.15 -1.07 -10.03
C LEU A 36 19.66 -1.09 -11.48
N ASP A 37 18.57 -1.83 -11.72
CA ASP A 37 18.06 -2.15 -13.05
C ASP A 37 17.05 -1.13 -13.55
N ILE A 38 16.33 -0.44 -12.65
CA ILE A 38 15.22 0.44 -13.04
C ILE A 38 14.98 1.61 -12.07
N ILE A 39 14.55 2.76 -12.59
CA ILE A 39 14.09 3.91 -11.81
C ILE A 39 12.66 4.27 -12.22
N GLY A 40 11.79 4.36 -11.22
CA GLY A 40 10.41 4.82 -11.33
C GLY A 40 10.24 6.27 -10.87
N ILE A 41 9.50 7.07 -11.63
CA ILE A 41 9.15 8.46 -11.26
C ILE A 41 7.64 8.65 -11.37
N GLN A 42 6.97 9.02 -10.28
CA GLN A 42 5.53 9.28 -10.33
C GLN A 42 5.16 10.48 -11.22
N ASP A 43 4.00 10.41 -11.87
CA ASP A 43 3.48 11.48 -12.73
C ASP A 43 2.25 12.15 -12.11
N HIS A 44 2.49 13.22 -11.36
CA HIS A 44 1.45 14.02 -10.71
C HIS A 44 1.58 15.51 -11.11
N PRO A 45 1.30 15.88 -12.38
CA PRO A 45 1.55 17.25 -12.87
C PRO A 45 0.78 18.36 -12.14
N TYR A 46 -0.28 18.00 -11.41
CA TYR A 46 -1.09 18.90 -10.61
C TYR A 46 -0.50 19.19 -9.22
N LEU A 47 0.57 18.52 -8.80
CA LEU A 47 1.27 18.82 -7.56
C LEU A 47 2.35 19.88 -7.83
N PRO A 48 2.22 21.10 -7.28
CA PRO A 48 3.10 22.22 -7.63
C PRO A 48 4.54 22.04 -7.11
N ALA A 49 4.75 21.17 -6.13
CA ALA A 49 6.08 20.86 -5.60
C ALA A 49 6.86 19.92 -6.53
N PHE A 50 6.22 19.28 -7.52
CA PHE A 50 6.87 18.26 -8.34
C PHE A 50 7.36 18.80 -9.67
N LEU A 51 8.49 18.26 -10.12
CA LEU A 51 8.98 18.40 -11.49
C LEU A 51 8.06 17.64 -12.45
N ASP A 52 7.99 18.12 -13.71
CA ASP A 52 7.36 17.35 -14.78
C ASP A 52 8.13 16.04 -15.01
N THR A 53 7.42 14.92 -14.90
CA THR A 53 7.99 13.57 -14.99
C THR A 53 8.69 13.32 -16.31
N TRP A 54 8.15 13.79 -17.44
CA TRP A 54 8.77 13.53 -18.74
C TRP A 54 10.06 14.30 -18.94
N THR A 55 10.10 15.54 -18.47
CA THR A 55 11.30 16.39 -18.45
C THR A 55 12.37 15.80 -17.54
N LEU A 56 11.98 15.32 -16.35
CA LEU A 56 12.90 14.67 -15.43
C LEU A 56 13.45 13.37 -16.02
N LEU A 57 12.62 12.46 -16.50
CA LEU A 57 13.06 11.21 -17.13
C LEU A 57 14.01 11.46 -18.31
N SER A 58 13.75 12.48 -19.13
CA SER A 58 14.65 12.88 -20.23
C SER A 58 16.02 13.36 -19.72
N THR A 59 16.03 14.08 -18.60
CA THR A 59 17.26 14.50 -17.94
C THR A 59 18.02 13.30 -17.38
N LEU A 60 17.34 12.37 -16.71
CA LEU A 60 17.95 11.17 -16.14
C LEU A 60 18.50 10.24 -17.23
N ALA A 61 17.81 10.11 -18.36
CA ALA A 61 18.27 9.33 -19.51
C ALA A 61 19.63 9.83 -20.02
N GLY A 62 19.84 11.14 -20.06
CA GLY A 62 21.13 11.73 -20.46
C GLY A 62 22.22 11.71 -19.38
N ARG A 63 21.90 11.28 -18.15
CA ARG A 63 22.81 11.24 -17.01
C ARG A 63 23.14 9.83 -16.53
N THR A 64 22.54 8.82 -17.14
CA THR A 64 22.68 7.39 -16.78
C THR A 64 22.94 6.57 -18.03
N GLU A 65 23.63 5.44 -17.88
CA GLU A 65 24.06 4.60 -19.02
C GLU A 65 23.33 3.26 -19.10
N ARG A 66 22.89 2.68 -17.96
CA ARG A 66 22.42 1.28 -17.89
C ARG A 66 20.99 1.16 -17.38
N VAL A 67 20.65 1.91 -16.34
CA VAL A 67 19.38 1.79 -15.61
C VAL A 67 18.19 2.07 -16.53
N ARG A 68 17.14 1.24 -16.44
CA ARG A 68 15.87 1.49 -17.13
C ARG A 68 15.11 2.63 -16.48
N LEU A 69 14.26 3.29 -17.25
CA LEU A 69 13.49 4.44 -16.81
C LEU A 69 12.02 4.23 -17.13
N PHE A 70 11.14 4.44 -16.16
CA PHE A 70 9.72 4.44 -16.42
C PHE A 70 8.97 5.48 -15.58
N PRO A 71 7.90 6.08 -16.12
CA PRO A 71 6.95 6.81 -15.30
C PRO A 71 6.13 5.81 -14.48
N ASP A 72 5.96 6.08 -13.18
CA ASP A 72 5.35 5.15 -12.22
C ASP A 72 4.16 5.77 -11.46
N VAL A 73 2.96 5.84 -12.04
CA VAL A 73 2.61 5.63 -13.46
C VAL A 73 2.15 6.96 -14.05
N VAL A 74 2.09 7.07 -15.39
CA VAL A 74 1.56 8.26 -16.08
C VAL A 74 0.11 8.55 -15.68
N THR A 75 -0.20 9.83 -15.45
CA THR A 75 -1.58 10.31 -15.35
C THR A 75 -2.16 10.51 -16.77
N LEU A 76 -2.73 9.45 -17.35
CA LEU A 76 -3.20 9.42 -18.75
C LEU A 76 -4.13 10.59 -19.14
N PRO A 77 -5.09 11.05 -18.30
CA PRO A 77 -5.96 12.16 -18.67
C PRO A 77 -5.23 13.48 -19.00
N LEU A 78 -3.98 13.65 -18.58
CA LEU A 78 -3.15 14.83 -18.88
C LEU A 78 -2.11 14.58 -19.97
N ARG A 79 -2.02 13.35 -20.51
CA ARG A 79 -1.06 12.97 -21.56
C ARG A 79 -1.81 12.37 -22.76
N PRO A 80 -2.17 13.15 -23.79
CA PRO A 80 -2.86 12.64 -24.97
C PRO A 80 -2.13 11.43 -25.59
N PRO A 81 -2.78 10.26 -25.80
CA PRO A 81 -2.08 9.01 -26.13
C PRO A 81 -1.21 9.07 -27.38
N ALA A 82 -1.63 9.83 -28.41
CA ALA A 82 -0.84 9.99 -29.62
C ALA A 82 0.47 10.76 -29.39
N VAL A 83 0.44 11.75 -28.50
CA VAL A 83 1.63 12.51 -28.09
C VAL A 83 2.49 11.65 -27.16
N LEU A 84 1.86 10.93 -26.22
CA LEU A 84 2.53 10.01 -25.32
C LEU A 84 3.26 8.89 -26.07
N ALA A 85 2.67 8.35 -27.14
CA ALA A 85 3.30 7.36 -28.01
C ALA A 85 4.61 7.89 -28.60
N ARG A 86 4.58 9.09 -29.18
CA ARG A 86 5.77 9.74 -29.74
C ARG A 86 6.80 10.04 -28.66
N ALA A 87 6.36 10.55 -27.52
CA ALA A 87 7.21 10.90 -26.40
C ALA A 87 7.96 9.66 -25.88
N ALA A 88 7.25 8.57 -25.58
CA ALA A 88 7.85 7.34 -25.08
C ALA A 88 8.81 6.71 -26.08
N ALA A 89 8.44 6.61 -27.36
CA ALA A 89 9.36 6.11 -28.38
C ALA A 89 10.60 7.01 -28.55
N SER A 90 10.45 8.33 -28.44
CA SER A 90 11.59 9.25 -28.53
C SER A 90 12.53 9.09 -27.33
N LEU A 91 11.99 9.01 -26.11
CA LEU A 91 12.79 8.76 -24.91
C LEU A 91 13.48 7.40 -24.98
N ASP A 92 12.80 6.37 -25.51
CA ASP A 92 13.39 5.05 -25.68
C ASP A 92 14.56 5.07 -26.67
N ILE A 93 14.40 5.73 -27.82
CA ILE A 93 15.50 5.93 -28.78
C ILE A 93 16.66 6.72 -28.14
N LEU A 94 16.37 7.81 -27.43
CA LEU A 94 17.38 8.67 -26.83
C LEU A 94 18.14 8.00 -25.68
N SER A 95 17.46 7.13 -24.93
CA SER A 95 18.06 6.36 -23.83
C SER A 95 18.81 5.11 -24.31
N GLY A 96 18.62 4.69 -25.57
CA GLY A 96 19.22 3.48 -26.12
C GLY A 96 18.43 2.20 -25.81
N GLY A 97 17.11 2.28 -25.70
CA GLY A 97 16.24 1.12 -25.45
C GLY A 97 16.06 0.78 -23.98
N ARG A 98 15.92 1.80 -23.13
CA ARG A 98 15.85 1.67 -21.67
C ARG A 98 14.51 2.12 -21.08
N VAL A 99 13.46 2.27 -21.90
CA VAL A 99 12.18 2.83 -21.42
C VAL A 99 11.09 1.76 -21.35
N GLU A 100 10.37 1.77 -20.24
CA GLU A 100 9.08 1.10 -20.08
C GLU A 100 8.01 2.17 -19.82
N LEU A 101 6.74 1.89 -20.14
CA LEU A 101 5.66 2.87 -20.00
C LEU A 101 4.63 2.43 -18.95
N GLY A 102 4.79 2.95 -17.74
CA GLY A 102 3.76 2.86 -16.70
C GLY A 102 2.55 3.75 -17.02
N LEU A 103 1.35 3.19 -16.98
CA LEU A 103 0.08 3.87 -17.28
C LEU A 103 -0.93 3.74 -16.13
N GLY A 104 -1.49 4.88 -15.73
CA GLY A 104 -2.63 4.97 -14.82
C GLY A 104 -3.84 5.59 -15.52
N SER A 105 -5.05 5.14 -15.17
CA SER A 105 -6.30 5.69 -15.71
C SER A 105 -6.62 7.10 -15.20
N GLY A 106 -5.90 7.57 -14.18
CA GLY A 106 -6.16 8.80 -13.42
C GLY A 106 -6.93 8.53 -12.13
N ALA A 107 -6.53 9.20 -11.03
CA ALA A 107 -7.13 9.05 -9.70
C ALA A 107 -7.52 10.39 -9.05
N PHE A 108 -6.71 11.44 -9.24
CA PHE A 108 -6.91 12.76 -8.62
C PHE A 108 -7.68 13.70 -9.55
N TRP A 109 -8.99 13.48 -9.65
CA TRP A 109 -9.84 14.15 -10.64
C TRP A 109 -9.89 15.67 -10.53
N ASP A 110 -9.81 16.23 -9.33
CA ASP A 110 -9.86 17.69 -9.14
C ASP A 110 -8.59 18.35 -9.70
N GLY A 111 -7.41 17.78 -9.42
CA GLY A 111 -6.14 18.25 -10.00
C GLY A 111 -6.06 18.06 -11.51
N ILE A 112 -6.55 16.92 -12.01
CA ILE A 112 -6.67 16.65 -13.45
C ILE A 112 -7.54 17.69 -14.14
N ALA A 113 -8.75 17.93 -13.60
CA ALA A 113 -9.70 18.88 -14.18
C ALA A 113 -9.19 20.33 -14.11
N ALA A 114 -8.51 20.71 -13.03
CA ALA A 114 -7.90 22.03 -12.88
C ALA A 114 -6.84 22.32 -13.95
N MET A 115 -6.17 21.29 -14.46
CA MET A 115 -5.18 21.37 -15.54
C MET A 115 -5.78 21.12 -16.94
N GLY A 116 -7.12 21.12 -17.07
CA GLY A 116 -7.82 20.95 -18.34
C GLY A 116 -7.99 19.50 -18.80
N GLY A 117 -7.64 18.51 -17.98
CA GLY A 117 -7.90 17.10 -18.26
C GLY A 117 -9.38 16.74 -18.12
N PRO A 118 -9.87 15.73 -18.86
CA PRO A 118 -11.26 15.30 -18.75
C PRO A 118 -11.53 14.62 -17.41
N ARG A 119 -12.60 15.02 -16.72
CA ARG A 119 -13.13 14.26 -15.59
C ARG A 119 -13.90 13.04 -16.13
N ARG A 120 -13.55 11.85 -15.67
CA ARG A 120 -14.18 10.58 -16.11
C ARG A 120 -14.79 9.86 -14.92
N SER A 121 -15.88 9.13 -15.15
CA SER A 121 -16.31 8.10 -14.21
C SER A 121 -15.27 6.97 -14.16
N PRO A 122 -15.25 6.12 -13.10
CA PRO A 122 -14.33 5.00 -13.03
C PRO A 122 -14.41 4.07 -14.25
N GLY A 123 -15.61 3.82 -14.78
CA GLY A 123 -15.78 2.98 -15.97
C GLY A 123 -15.18 3.61 -17.22
N GLU A 124 -15.48 4.88 -17.47
CA GLU A 124 -14.93 5.63 -18.61
C GLU A 124 -13.41 5.79 -18.53
N ALA A 125 -12.84 5.86 -17.32
CA ALA A 125 -11.39 5.93 -17.13
C ALA A 125 -10.70 4.64 -17.60
N VAL A 126 -11.30 3.47 -17.32
CA VAL A 126 -10.81 2.17 -17.81
C VAL A 126 -11.01 2.03 -19.31
N ASP A 127 -12.18 2.40 -19.84
CA ASP A 127 -12.47 2.36 -21.29
C ASP A 127 -11.52 3.26 -22.09
N ALA A 128 -11.24 4.46 -21.58
CA ALA A 128 -10.26 5.34 -22.18
C ALA A 128 -8.84 4.76 -22.13
N LEU A 129 -8.44 4.10 -21.03
CA LEU A 129 -7.13 3.45 -20.97
C LEU A 129 -7.01 2.30 -21.99
N GLU A 130 -8.05 1.50 -22.18
CA GLU A 130 -8.10 0.47 -23.22
C GLU A 130 -7.90 1.06 -24.62
N GLU A 131 -8.61 2.15 -24.94
CA GLU A 131 -8.43 2.86 -26.22
C GLU A 131 -7.03 3.49 -26.36
N ALA A 132 -6.46 4.01 -25.27
CA ALA A 132 -5.11 4.58 -25.27
C ALA A 132 -4.05 3.52 -25.57
N ILE A 133 -4.18 2.31 -25.01
CA ILE A 133 -3.29 1.18 -25.32
C ILE A 133 -3.34 0.84 -26.82
N ALA A 134 -4.55 0.85 -27.42
CA ALA A 134 -4.69 0.64 -28.86
C ALA A 134 -4.00 1.74 -29.68
N VAL A 135 -4.13 3.00 -29.29
CA VAL A 135 -3.43 4.13 -29.93
C VAL A 135 -1.91 3.99 -29.84
N LEU A 136 -1.39 3.68 -28.65
CA LEU A 136 0.05 3.52 -28.40
C LEU A 136 0.64 2.42 -29.29
N ARG A 137 0.04 1.22 -29.26
CA ARG A 137 0.49 0.07 -30.06
C ARG A 137 0.39 0.34 -31.56
N ALA A 138 -0.69 0.97 -32.02
CA ALA A 138 -0.86 1.28 -33.43
C ALA A 138 0.19 2.27 -33.94
N LEU A 139 0.57 3.28 -33.12
CA LEU A 139 1.59 4.27 -33.51
C LEU A 139 3.03 3.73 -33.43
N TRP A 140 3.29 2.65 -32.68
CA TRP A 140 4.59 1.97 -32.66
C TRP A 140 4.71 0.81 -33.66
N THR A 141 3.63 0.47 -34.38
CA THR A 141 3.66 -0.57 -35.41
C THR A 141 4.03 0.05 -36.75
N PRO A 142 5.13 -0.38 -37.40
CA PRO A 142 5.49 0.11 -38.73
C PRO A 142 4.40 -0.17 -39.78
N GLY A 143 4.17 0.81 -40.66
CA GLY A 143 3.23 0.69 -41.77
C GLY A 143 3.31 1.90 -42.72
N ASP A 144 2.96 1.69 -43.98
CA ASP A 144 3.06 2.71 -45.04
C ASP A 144 1.88 3.70 -45.05
N GLU A 145 0.75 3.31 -44.45
CA GLU A 145 -0.48 4.10 -44.36
C GLU A 145 -0.60 4.86 -43.04
N GLY A 146 -1.45 5.89 -43.01
CA GLY A 146 -1.78 6.59 -41.78
C GLY A 146 -2.71 5.77 -40.89
N VAL A 147 -2.41 5.68 -39.60
CA VAL A 147 -3.23 4.98 -38.60
C VAL A 147 -4.57 5.70 -38.43
N ARG A 148 -5.65 4.94 -38.50
CA ARG A 148 -7.03 5.39 -38.25
C ARG A 148 -7.62 4.58 -37.11
N LEU A 149 -8.13 5.27 -36.09
CA LEU A 149 -8.85 4.67 -34.96
C LEU A 149 -10.02 5.59 -34.63
N ASP A 150 -11.22 5.04 -34.51
CA ASP A 150 -12.45 5.78 -34.20
C ASP A 150 -12.96 5.36 -32.81
N GLY A 151 -12.16 5.65 -31.77
CA GLY A 151 -12.51 5.41 -30.38
C GLY A 151 -13.43 6.49 -29.81
N ARG A 152 -14.16 6.15 -28.74
CA ARG A 152 -15.06 7.08 -28.05
C ARG A 152 -14.30 8.18 -27.31
N HIS A 153 -13.13 7.86 -26.77
CA HIS A 153 -12.28 8.76 -26.01
C HIS A 153 -11.09 9.27 -26.84
N TYR A 154 -10.55 8.45 -27.74
CA TYR A 154 -9.39 8.80 -28.55
C TYR A 154 -9.59 8.42 -30.03
N ARG A 155 -9.31 9.38 -30.91
CA ARG A 155 -9.47 9.23 -32.36
C ARG A 155 -8.17 9.56 -33.10
N LEU A 156 -7.81 8.74 -34.08
CA LEU A 156 -6.75 9.00 -35.05
C LEU A 156 -7.35 9.05 -36.45
N GLU A 157 -6.99 10.09 -37.21
CA GLU A 157 -7.48 10.30 -38.59
C GLU A 157 -6.30 10.35 -39.55
N GLY A 158 -5.67 9.20 -39.78
CA GLY A 158 -4.50 9.09 -40.66
C GLY A 158 -3.20 9.55 -39.99
N ALA A 159 -3.09 9.39 -38.67
CA ALA A 159 -1.89 9.72 -37.93
C ALA A 159 -0.71 8.85 -38.40
N ARG A 160 0.41 9.47 -38.77
CA ARG A 160 1.59 8.71 -39.22
C ARG A 160 2.24 8.00 -38.02
N PRO A 161 2.47 6.67 -38.09
CA PRO A 161 3.16 5.95 -37.03
C PRO A 161 4.61 6.42 -36.91
N GLY A 162 5.24 6.08 -35.79
CA GLY A 162 6.61 6.44 -35.46
C GLY A 162 6.76 7.68 -34.56
N PRO A 163 7.97 7.97 -34.05
CA PRO A 163 9.19 7.17 -34.25
C PRO A 163 9.06 5.78 -33.62
N PHE A 164 9.83 4.81 -34.12
CA PHE A 164 9.73 3.42 -33.69
C PHE A 164 10.77 3.14 -32.59
N PRO A 165 10.33 2.69 -31.40
CA PRO A 165 11.27 2.34 -30.34
C PRO A 165 12.18 1.17 -30.78
N PRO A 166 13.46 1.14 -30.35
CA PRO A 166 14.39 0.06 -30.66
C PRO A 166 13.97 -1.32 -30.11
N HIS A 167 13.08 -1.36 -29.12
CA HIS A 167 12.43 -2.58 -28.64
C HIS A 167 10.92 -2.38 -28.44
N GLN A 168 10.20 -3.47 -28.13
CA GLN A 168 8.82 -3.34 -27.68
C GLN A 168 8.81 -2.71 -26.28
N VAL A 169 8.40 -1.44 -26.20
CA VAL A 169 8.16 -0.74 -24.92
C VAL A 169 6.99 -1.42 -24.22
N GLY A 170 7.21 -1.92 -23.00
CA GLY A 170 6.19 -2.56 -22.20
C GLY A 170 5.16 -1.56 -21.69
N LEU A 171 3.87 -1.94 -21.75
CA LEU A 171 2.78 -1.18 -21.18
C LEU A 171 2.44 -1.72 -19.79
N TRP A 172 2.92 -1.04 -18.75
CA TRP A 172 2.80 -1.49 -17.36
C TRP A 172 1.65 -0.76 -16.67
N LEU A 173 0.67 -1.49 -16.12
CA LEU A 173 -0.55 -0.86 -15.59
C LEU A 173 -0.57 -0.85 -14.06
N GLY A 174 -0.78 0.34 -13.50
CA GLY A 174 -1.12 0.51 -12.08
C GLY A 174 -2.58 0.09 -11.84
N ALA A 175 -2.80 -1.13 -11.34
CA ALA A 175 -4.12 -1.75 -11.29
C ALA A 175 -4.39 -2.42 -9.94
N TYR A 176 -5.57 -2.15 -9.38
CA TYR A 176 -5.97 -2.71 -8.07
C TYR A 176 -7.33 -3.42 -8.09
N LYS A 177 -8.34 -2.80 -8.73
CA LYS A 177 -9.70 -3.33 -8.75
C LYS A 177 -9.92 -4.28 -9.93
N ARG A 178 -10.85 -5.23 -9.78
CA ARG A 178 -11.13 -6.33 -10.72
C ARG A 178 -11.09 -5.91 -12.19
N ARG A 179 -11.85 -4.88 -12.60
CA ARG A 179 -11.92 -4.43 -14.00
C ARG A 179 -10.56 -3.98 -14.55
N MET A 180 -9.76 -3.30 -13.74
CA MET A 180 -8.40 -2.87 -14.13
C MET A 180 -7.44 -4.06 -14.21
N LEU A 181 -7.51 -5.00 -13.26
CA LEU A 181 -6.70 -6.23 -13.32
C LEU A 181 -7.05 -7.09 -14.54
N GLU A 182 -8.34 -7.17 -14.90
CA GLU A 182 -8.78 -7.86 -16.11
C GLU A 182 -8.28 -7.17 -17.39
N LEU A 183 -8.28 -5.83 -17.42
CA LEU A 183 -7.68 -5.06 -18.51
C LEU A 183 -6.17 -5.34 -18.61
N THR A 184 -5.45 -5.36 -17.49
CA THR A 184 -4.03 -5.70 -17.43
C THR A 184 -3.77 -7.11 -17.96
N GLY A 185 -4.57 -8.11 -17.56
CA GLY A 185 -4.45 -9.47 -18.09
C GLY A 185 -4.63 -9.53 -19.61
N ARG A 186 -5.66 -8.85 -20.12
CA ARG A 186 -5.95 -8.83 -21.55
C ARG A 186 -4.91 -8.08 -22.38
N LEU A 187 -4.42 -6.94 -21.90
CA LEU A 187 -3.67 -5.98 -22.73
C LEU A 187 -2.35 -5.49 -22.15
N GLY A 188 -2.09 -5.60 -20.85
CA GLY A 188 -0.86 -5.13 -20.22
C GLY A 188 0.33 -6.05 -20.48
N ASP A 189 1.53 -5.48 -20.45
CA ASP A 189 2.81 -6.20 -20.48
C ASP A 189 3.47 -6.21 -19.09
N GLY A 190 2.96 -5.40 -18.16
CA GLY A 190 3.31 -5.46 -16.74
C GLY A 190 2.20 -4.97 -15.81
N TRP A 191 2.31 -5.34 -14.54
CA TRP A 191 1.42 -4.95 -13.45
C TRP A 191 2.22 -4.27 -12.35
N VAL A 192 1.79 -3.08 -11.88
CA VAL A 192 2.52 -2.24 -10.92
C VAL A 192 1.67 -1.90 -9.69
N PRO A 193 1.49 -2.83 -8.74
CA PRO A 193 1.01 -2.54 -7.38
C PRO A 193 2.09 -1.86 -6.53
N SER A 194 1.66 -1.11 -5.51
CA SER A 194 2.52 -0.65 -4.41
C SER A 194 2.10 -1.26 -3.09
N SER A 195 3.04 -1.53 -2.19
CA SER A 195 2.81 -2.13 -0.87
C SER A 195 1.83 -1.34 0.00
N GLY A 196 1.87 -0.01 -0.08
CA GLY A 196 0.92 0.87 0.61
C GLY A 196 -0.53 0.79 0.10
N TYR A 197 -0.76 0.13 -1.05
CA TYR A 197 -2.09 -0.08 -1.62
C TYR A 197 -2.46 -1.56 -1.78
N ALA A 198 -1.51 -2.46 -1.88
CA ALA A 198 -1.74 -3.90 -1.97
C ALA A 198 -0.69 -4.60 -1.12
N ALA A 199 -1.08 -5.09 0.05
CA ALA A 199 -0.19 -5.80 0.95
C ALA A 199 0.27 -7.13 0.33
N PRO A 200 1.42 -7.70 0.76
CA PRO A 200 1.94 -8.97 0.24
C PRO A 200 0.89 -10.10 0.13
N GLY A 201 0.04 -10.25 1.15
CA GLY A 201 -1.00 -11.27 1.19
C GLY A 201 -2.11 -11.10 0.15
N GLU A 202 -2.33 -9.89 -0.37
CA GLU A 202 -3.36 -9.61 -1.38
C GLU A 202 -2.89 -9.93 -2.80
N LEU A 203 -1.56 -9.93 -3.02
CA LEU A 203 -0.97 -10.07 -4.35
C LEU A 203 -1.36 -11.37 -5.05
N GLY A 204 -1.54 -12.47 -4.29
CA GLY A 204 -1.95 -13.77 -4.83
C GLY A 204 -3.33 -13.71 -5.51
N ALA A 205 -4.34 -13.17 -4.83
CA ALA A 205 -5.70 -13.07 -5.36
C ALA A 205 -5.79 -12.09 -6.54
N MET A 206 -5.02 -11.01 -6.49
CA MET A 206 -4.93 -10.03 -7.58
C MET A 206 -4.22 -10.62 -8.81
N SER A 207 -3.14 -11.36 -8.61
CA SER A 207 -2.46 -12.07 -9.71
C SER A 207 -3.40 -13.08 -10.35
N ALA A 208 -4.08 -13.92 -9.57
CA ALA A 208 -5.01 -14.91 -10.11
C ALA A 208 -6.13 -14.28 -10.97
N THR A 209 -6.60 -13.10 -10.59
CA THR A 209 -7.56 -12.32 -11.40
C THR A 209 -7.00 -11.95 -12.77
N LEU A 210 -5.76 -11.47 -12.79
CA LEU A 210 -5.07 -11.04 -13.99
C LEU A 210 -4.71 -12.26 -14.87
N ASP A 211 -4.23 -13.35 -14.27
CA ASP A 211 -3.87 -14.60 -14.95
C ASP A 211 -5.09 -15.17 -15.68
N ALA A 212 -6.22 -15.28 -14.98
CA ALA A 212 -7.48 -15.73 -15.57
C ALA A 212 -8.00 -14.79 -16.69
N ALA A 213 -7.63 -13.51 -16.67
CA ALA A 213 -7.98 -12.59 -17.75
C ALA A 213 -7.04 -12.70 -18.96
N ALA A 214 -5.75 -12.94 -18.73
CA ALA A 214 -4.78 -13.23 -19.78
C ALA A 214 -5.13 -14.53 -20.51
N GLU A 215 -5.42 -15.61 -19.78
CA GLU A 215 -5.79 -16.90 -20.34
C GLU A 215 -7.07 -16.83 -21.17
N ARG A 216 -8.12 -16.15 -20.66
CA ARG A 216 -9.36 -15.91 -21.43
C ARG A 216 -9.13 -15.09 -22.70
N ALA A 217 -8.09 -14.26 -22.73
CA ALA A 217 -7.67 -13.51 -23.90
C ALA A 217 -6.72 -14.28 -24.82
N GLY A 218 -6.40 -15.54 -24.51
CA GLY A 218 -5.45 -16.37 -25.26
C GLY A 218 -4.00 -15.94 -25.10
N ARG A 219 -3.66 -15.23 -24.01
CA ARG A 219 -2.29 -14.81 -23.68
C ARG A 219 -1.71 -15.69 -22.58
N ASP A 220 -0.40 -15.88 -22.63
CA ASP A 220 0.35 -16.49 -21.54
C ASP A 220 0.48 -15.48 -20.37
N PRO A 221 0.04 -15.81 -19.14
CA PRO A 221 0.26 -14.98 -17.95
C PRO A 221 1.74 -14.64 -17.70
N ALA A 222 2.67 -15.49 -18.12
CA ALA A 222 4.10 -15.23 -18.05
C ALA A 222 4.54 -14.08 -18.97
N GLY A 223 3.69 -13.65 -19.92
CA GLY A 223 3.91 -12.44 -20.72
C GLY A 223 3.67 -11.13 -19.96
N ILE A 224 3.29 -11.20 -18.68
CA ILE A 224 2.96 -10.03 -17.86
C ILE A 224 3.93 -9.94 -16.68
N ARG A 225 4.88 -9.01 -16.77
CA ARG A 225 5.89 -8.76 -15.73
C ARG A 225 5.25 -8.18 -14.46
N ARG A 226 5.61 -8.71 -13.29
CA ARG A 226 5.04 -8.23 -12.01
C ARG A 226 6.04 -7.35 -11.29
N VAL A 227 5.68 -6.08 -11.17
CA VAL A 227 6.41 -5.04 -10.46
C VAL A 227 5.78 -4.87 -9.09
N TYR A 228 6.57 -4.51 -8.09
CA TYR A 228 6.06 -4.17 -6.78
C TYR A 228 6.85 -2.99 -6.23
N ASN A 229 6.14 -1.88 -6.05
CA ASN A 229 6.69 -0.72 -5.37
C ASN A 229 6.67 -1.01 -3.88
N ILE A 230 7.85 -0.96 -3.26
CA ILE A 230 8.05 -1.35 -1.87
C ILE A 230 8.56 -0.17 -1.06
N GLU A 231 8.18 -0.16 0.20
CA GLU A 231 8.67 0.74 1.23
C GLU A 231 8.98 -0.09 2.48
N GLY A 232 9.91 0.39 3.30
CA GLY A 232 10.35 -0.33 4.48
C GLY A 232 11.39 0.45 5.26
N ARG A 233 11.90 -0.17 6.33
CA ARG A 233 12.93 0.41 7.19
C ARG A 233 14.07 -0.60 7.41
N PHE A 234 15.29 -0.20 7.10
CA PHE A 234 16.48 -0.95 7.51
C PHE A 234 16.81 -0.69 8.98
N SER A 235 16.78 -1.74 9.79
CA SER A 235 17.07 -1.68 11.23
C SER A 235 17.92 -2.88 11.68
N GLY A 236 18.53 -2.79 12.87
CA GLY A 236 19.45 -3.83 13.35
C GLY A 236 18.76 -5.12 13.83
N ALA A 237 17.44 -5.07 14.04
CA ALA A 237 16.64 -6.19 14.51
C ALA A 237 15.31 -6.22 13.74
N ALA A 238 14.72 -7.41 13.59
CA ALA A 238 13.43 -7.54 12.93
C ALA A 238 12.34 -6.78 13.72
N GLY A 239 11.61 -5.91 13.03
CA GLY A 239 10.40 -5.29 13.53
C GLY A 239 9.16 -6.13 13.22
N LYS A 240 7.98 -5.57 13.48
CA LYS A 240 6.69 -6.24 13.25
C LYS A 240 6.14 -6.01 11.83
N GLY A 241 6.73 -5.08 11.07
CA GLY A 241 6.26 -4.64 9.75
C GLY A 241 6.85 -5.42 8.56
N PHE A 242 6.21 -5.30 7.40
CA PHE A 242 6.77 -5.75 6.13
C PHE A 242 8.02 -4.92 5.81
N LEU A 243 9.13 -5.58 5.47
CA LEU A 243 10.42 -4.95 5.20
C LEU A 243 10.88 -4.01 6.34
N ASP A 244 10.69 -4.44 7.59
CA ASP A 244 11.19 -3.75 8.78
C ASP A 244 12.21 -4.64 9.50
N GLY A 245 13.49 -4.36 9.29
CA GLY A 245 14.55 -5.21 9.84
C GLY A 245 15.87 -5.17 9.07
N PRO A 246 16.75 -6.14 9.36
CA PRO A 246 18.04 -6.22 8.68
C PRO A 246 17.89 -6.65 7.21
N PRO A 247 18.89 -6.38 6.35
CA PRO A 247 18.85 -6.73 4.92
C PRO A 247 18.56 -8.21 4.63
N ALA A 248 18.99 -9.11 5.53
CA ALA A 248 18.70 -10.54 5.40
C ALA A 248 17.18 -10.85 5.48
N LEU A 249 16.44 -10.16 6.36
CA LEU A 249 14.98 -10.30 6.45
C LEU A 249 14.31 -9.82 5.16
N TRP A 250 14.77 -8.70 4.62
CA TRP A 250 14.30 -8.20 3.33
C TRP A 250 14.53 -9.22 2.22
N ALA A 251 15.74 -9.79 2.15
CA ALA A 251 16.08 -10.76 1.13
C ALA A 251 15.18 -12.01 1.21
N GLU A 252 14.88 -12.49 2.42
CA GLU A 252 13.95 -13.60 2.64
C GLU A 252 12.53 -13.26 2.15
N GLN A 253 11.98 -12.14 2.60
CA GLN A 253 10.62 -11.71 2.24
C GLN A 253 10.45 -11.46 0.73
N LEU A 254 11.43 -10.81 0.10
CA LEU A 254 11.39 -10.56 -1.34
C LEU A 254 11.60 -11.82 -2.18
N THR A 255 12.40 -12.78 -1.68
CA THR A 255 12.54 -14.11 -2.30
C THR A 255 11.21 -14.85 -2.30
N GLU A 256 10.49 -14.81 -1.17
CA GLU A 256 9.15 -15.41 -1.08
C GLU A 256 8.19 -14.78 -2.08
N LEU A 257 8.15 -13.44 -2.17
CA LEU A 257 7.32 -12.74 -3.14
C LEU A 257 7.65 -13.12 -4.59
N ALA A 258 8.93 -13.30 -4.90
CA ALA A 258 9.34 -13.72 -6.23
C ALA A 258 8.87 -15.14 -6.59
N LEU A 259 9.07 -16.09 -5.68
CA LEU A 259 8.76 -17.50 -5.93
C LEU A 259 7.26 -17.83 -5.81
N ARG A 260 6.56 -17.22 -4.83
CA ARG A 260 5.16 -17.54 -4.51
C ARG A 260 4.15 -16.63 -5.22
N HIS A 261 4.52 -15.39 -5.52
CA HIS A 261 3.62 -14.41 -6.12
C HIS A 261 4.06 -13.95 -7.52
N GLY A 262 5.19 -14.46 -8.02
CA GLY A 262 5.71 -14.14 -9.36
C GLY A 262 6.24 -12.70 -9.48
N MET A 263 6.49 -12.03 -8.35
CA MET A 263 7.08 -10.69 -8.35
C MET A 263 8.49 -10.74 -8.92
N SER A 264 8.77 -9.84 -9.85
CA SER A 264 9.99 -9.89 -10.66
C SER A 264 10.69 -8.55 -10.78
N VAL A 265 10.04 -7.47 -10.36
CA VAL A 265 10.64 -6.14 -10.28
C VAL A 265 10.30 -5.55 -8.91
N PHE A 266 11.30 -5.19 -8.12
CA PHE A 266 11.13 -4.56 -6.81
C PHE A 266 11.66 -3.14 -6.87
N VAL A 267 10.79 -2.14 -6.65
CA VAL A 267 11.14 -0.73 -6.76
C VAL A 267 11.02 -0.07 -5.39
N LEU A 268 12.16 0.24 -4.77
CA LEU A 268 12.20 0.79 -3.42
C LEU A 268 11.95 2.30 -3.42
N ALA A 269 10.92 2.75 -2.71
CA ALA A 269 10.76 4.15 -2.34
C ALA A 269 11.83 4.54 -1.32
N VAL A 270 12.73 5.43 -1.71
CA VAL A 270 13.89 5.81 -0.88
C VAL A 270 14.29 7.27 -1.07
N ASP A 271 14.65 7.91 0.04
CA ASP A 271 15.00 9.32 0.11
C ASP A 271 16.47 9.58 0.47
N ASP A 272 17.24 8.55 0.83
CA ASP A 272 18.65 8.67 1.21
C ASP A 272 19.57 7.68 0.47
N ASP A 273 20.85 8.03 0.40
CA ASP A 273 21.84 7.27 -0.36
C ASP A 273 22.31 6.00 0.37
N ARG A 274 22.09 5.88 1.69
CA ARG A 274 22.52 4.71 2.47
C ARG A 274 21.59 3.55 2.20
N ASP A 275 20.29 3.76 2.35
CA ASP A 275 19.31 2.70 2.20
C ASP A 275 19.24 2.21 0.75
N LEU A 276 19.45 3.12 -0.22
CA LEU A 276 19.61 2.77 -1.64
C LEU A 276 20.80 1.81 -1.88
N LYS A 277 21.94 2.07 -1.23
CA LYS A 277 23.14 1.21 -1.33
C LYS A 277 22.94 -0.14 -0.66
N VAL A 278 22.37 -0.17 0.54
CA VAL A 278 22.05 -1.42 1.25
C VAL A 278 21.13 -2.29 0.39
N PHE A 279 20.11 -1.69 -0.23
CA PHE A 279 19.20 -2.39 -1.12
C PHE A 279 19.91 -2.98 -2.35
N ALA A 280 20.77 -2.21 -3.00
CA ALA A 280 21.48 -2.63 -4.21
C ALA A 280 22.62 -3.64 -3.95
N GLU A 281 23.40 -3.42 -2.89
CA GLU A 281 24.65 -4.15 -2.63
C GLU A 281 24.44 -5.37 -1.72
N GLU A 282 23.39 -5.39 -0.88
CA GLU A 282 23.12 -6.49 0.04
C GLU A 282 21.83 -7.24 -0.31
N VAL A 283 20.71 -6.54 -0.45
CA VAL A 283 19.39 -7.20 -0.64
C VAL A 283 19.24 -7.81 -2.04
N ALA A 284 19.44 -7.01 -3.08
CA ALA A 284 19.27 -7.44 -4.47
C ALA A 284 20.09 -8.69 -4.84
N PRO A 285 21.42 -8.77 -4.58
CA PRO A 285 22.19 -9.97 -4.88
C PRO A 285 21.74 -11.18 -4.05
N ALA A 286 21.40 -10.99 -2.77
CA ALA A 286 20.92 -12.07 -1.91
C ALA A 286 19.60 -12.68 -2.42
N VAL A 287 18.65 -11.85 -2.87
CA VAL A 287 17.40 -12.34 -3.48
C VAL A 287 17.67 -13.07 -4.79
N ARG A 288 18.52 -12.50 -5.67
CA ARG A 288 18.87 -13.15 -6.95
C ARG A 288 19.52 -14.52 -6.72
N GLU A 289 20.44 -14.62 -5.76
CA GLU A 289 21.08 -15.88 -5.38
C GLU A 289 20.06 -16.89 -4.83
N ALA A 290 19.21 -16.46 -3.89
CA ALA A 290 18.22 -17.32 -3.27
C ALA A 290 17.21 -17.86 -4.29
N VAL A 291 16.65 -17.00 -5.14
CA VAL A 291 15.73 -17.42 -6.22
C VAL A 291 16.42 -18.34 -7.23
N SER A 292 17.67 -18.05 -7.61
CA SER A 292 18.42 -18.91 -8.54
C SER A 292 18.68 -20.30 -7.96
N ARG A 293 19.00 -20.39 -6.66
CA ARG A 293 19.18 -21.65 -5.96
C ARG A 293 17.89 -22.47 -5.94
N GLU A 294 16.76 -21.88 -5.54
CA GLU A 294 15.47 -22.57 -5.49
C GLU A 294 15.01 -23.03 -6.89
N ARG A 295 15.22 -22.21 -7.93
CA ARG A 295 14.95 -22.60 -9.32
C ARG A 295 15.81 -23.78 -9.79
N ALA A 296 17.06 -23.87 -9.33
CA ALA A 296 17.99 -24.94 -9.71
C ALA A 296 17.71 -26.26 -8.98
N GLU A 297 17.25 -26.20 -7.72
CA GLU A 297 16.93 -27.38 -6.92
C GLU A 297 15.62 -28.08 -7.35
N GLY A 298 14.78 -27.39 -8.14
CA GLY A 298 13.49 -27.90 -8.63
C GLY A 298 12.41 -27.93 -7.55
N PRO A 299 11.14 -28.22 -7.90
CA PRO A 299 10.09 -28.35 -6.89
C PRO A 299 10.44 -29.53 -5.96
N ARG A 300 10.71 -29.25 -4.69
CA ARG A 300 10.73 -30.31 -3.66
C ARG A 300 9.31 -30.88 -3.58
N GLU A 301 9.16 -32.19 -3.75
CA GLU A 301 7.93 -32.88 -3.35
C GLU A 301 7.75 -32.64 -1.85
N ASP A 302 6.67 -31.94 -1.50
CA ASP A 302 6.30 -31.68 -0.11
C ASP A 302 5.88 -33.01 0.55
N ALA A 303 6.87 -33.74 1.06
CA ALA A 303 6.67 -34.86 1.96
C ALA A 303 6.62 -34.34 3.40
N GLY A 304 5.44 -33.88 3.83
CA GLY A 304 5.12 -33.51 5.21
C GLY A 304 3.96 -32.53 5.22
N GLY A 305 2.72 -32.91 5.50
CA GLY A 305 2.29 -33.29 6.84
C GLY A 305 2.26 -32.03 7.73
N PRO A 306 1.08 -31.54 8.18
CA PRO A 306 1.00 -30.31 8.96
C PRO A 306 1.90 -30.41 10.20
N SER A 307 2.92 -29.55 10.25
CA SER A 307 3.78 -29.40 11.42
C SER A 307 2.97 -28.74 12.53
N GLU A 308 2.58 -29.53 13.53
CA GLU A 308 2.09 -29.04 14.81
C GLU A 308 3.17 -28.18 15.49
N LEU A 309 3.05 -26.86 15.36
CA LEU A 309 3.59 -25.95 16.35
C LEU A 309 2.63 -25.97 17.55
N ALA A 310 2.87 -26.92 18.45
CA ALA A 310 2.31 -26.91 19.79
C ALA A 310 2.85 -25.71 20.57
N GLY A 311 2.18 -24.56 20.43
CA GLY A 311 2.28 -23.42 21.34
C GLY A 311 1.08 -23.45 22.28
N ALA A 312 1.33 -23.45 23.59
CA ALA A 312 0.30 -23.42 24.62
C ALA A 312 -0.69 -22.26 24.41
N ALA A 313 -1.98 -22.51 24.66
CA ALA A 313 -3.00 -21.47 24.68
C ALA A 313 -2.58 -20.32 25.61
N PRO A 314 -2.59 -19.05 25.16
CA PRO A 314 -2.30 -17.93 26.05
C PRO A 314 -3.37 -17.83 27.13
N ALA A 315 -2.95 -17.47 28.34
CA ALA A 315 -3.85 -17.06 29.39
C ALA A 315 -4.61 -15.81 28.93
N ARG A 316 -5.94 -15.79 29.16
CA ARG A 316 -6.85 -14.68 28.85
C ARG A 316 -6.20 -13.33 29.17
N ALA A 317 -6.03 -12.48 28.16
CA ALA A 317 -5.35 -11.19 28.29
C ALA A 317 -6.22 -10.22 29.12
N VAL A 318 -5.87 -10.01 30.38
CA VAL A 318 -6.60 -9.09 31.30
C VAL A 318 -5.66 -7.96 31.71
N LEU A 319 -6.10 -6.71 31.54
CA LEU A 319 -5.37 -5.53 32.01
C LEU A 319 -5.37 -5.50 33.56
N ASP A 320 -4.18 -5.46 34.16
CA ASP A 320 -4.06 -5.27 35.61
C ASP A 320 -4.16 -3.79 35.99
N GLU A 321 -5.37 -3.33 36.31
CA GLU A 321 -5.61 -1.92 36.67
C GLU A 321 -4.88 -1.50 37.96
N ALA A 322 -4.56 -2.42 38.87
CA ALA A 322 -3.93 -2.09 40.15
C ALA A 322 -2.48 -1.61 40.00
N THR A 323 -1.85 -1.94 38.86
CA THR A 323 -0.47 -1.57 38.53
C THR A 323 -0.34 -0.24 37.80
N ARG A 324 -1.45 0.42 37.46
CA ARG A 324 -1.45 1.67 36.67
C ARG A 324 -0.82 2.84 37.45
N PRO A 325 0.22 3.51 36.92
CA PRO A 325 0.73 4.73 37.51
C PRO A 325 -0.31 5.86 37.43
N ARG A 326 -0.32 6.75 38.43
CA ARG A 326 -1.28 7.86 38.54
C ARG A 326 -0.56 9.16 38.85
N LEU A 327 -0.90 10.24 38.15
CA LEU A 327 -0.31 11.55 38.37
C LEU A 327 -1.24 12.48 39.17
N PRO A 328 -0.69 13.44 39.94
CA PRO A 328 -1.48 14.44 40.63
C PRO A 328 -2.25 15.32 39.63
N LYS A 329 -3.59 15.28 39.70
CA LYS A 329 -4.48 16.05 38.81
C LYS A 329 -4.50 17.53 39.20
N ARG A 330 -4.54 18.42 38.21
CA ARG A 330 -4.69 19.87 38.39
C ARG A 330 -6.01 20.36 37.83
N ASP A 331 -6.55 21.41 38.44
CA ASP A 331 -7.76 22.04 37.95
C ASP A 331 -7.48 22.84 36.67
N ILE A 332 -8.06 22.40 35.55
CA ILE A 332 -7.91 23.03 34.23
C ILE A 332 -9.01 24.04 33.91
N THR A 333 -9.99 24.26 34.80
CA THR A 333 -11.13 25.16 34.55
C THR A 333 -10.71 26.61 34.33
N ALA A 334 -9.56 27.01 34.88
CA ALA A 334 -8.97 28.33 34.72
C ALA A 334 -8.16 28.51 33.42
N LEU A 335 -7.90 27.45 32.65
CA LEU A 335 -7.15 27.54 31.39
C LEU A 335 -7.97 28.21 30.28
N PRO A 336 -7.34 28.86 29.29
CA PRO A 336 -8.01 29.33 28.08
C PRO A 336 -8.86 28.25 27.41
N ARG A 337 -10.01 28.65 26.83
CA ARG A 337 -10.93 27.72 26.17
C ARG A 337 -10.27 26.87 25.06
N ARG A 338 -9.26 27.41 24.37
CA ARG A 338 -8.49 26.68 23.36
C ARG A 338 -7.75 25.48 23.99
N GLN A 339 -7.01 25.72 25.07
CA GLN A 339 -6.27 24.69 25.80
C GLN A 339 -7.19 23.61 26.35
N GLN A 340 -8.34 23.99 26.92
CA GLN A 340 -9.35 23.02 27.35
C GLN A 340 -9.93 22.20 26.18
N ALA A 341 -9.98 22.77 24.97
CA ALA A 341 -10.49 22.07 23.80
C ALA A 341 -9.54 20.97 23.30
N ASN A 342 -8.23 21.16 23.42
CA ASN A 342 -7.24 20.15 23.02
C ASN A 342 -7.41 18.84 23.81
N GLY A 343 -7.50 18.91 25.14
CA GLY A 343 -7.76 17.73 25.97
C GLY A 343 -9.14 17.11 25.73
N ARG A 344 -10.16 17.92 25.38
CA ARG A 344 -11.51 17.40 25.05
C ARG A 344 -11.56 16.67 23.70
N ARG A 345 -10.59 16.89 22.80
CA ARG A 345 -10.55 16.23 21.50
C ARG A 345 -10.33 14.72 21.62
N LEU A 346 -9.47 14.31 22.56
CA LEU A 346 -9.24 12.90 22.89
C LEU A 346 -10.54 12.21 23.33
N VAL A 347 -11.27 12.83 24.26
CA VAL A 347 -12.58 12.33 24.74
C VAL A 347 -13.59 12.16 23.60
N LEU A 348 -13.63 13.09 22.63
CA LEU A 348 -14.52 12.98 21.48
C LEU A 348 -14.18 11.80 20.57
N ILE A 349 -12.90 11.49 20.39
CA ILE A 349 -12.44 10.32 19.64
C ILE A 349 -12.85 9.04 20.38
N HIS A 350 -12.65 9.00 21.70
CA HIS A 350 -12.99 7.85 22.52
C HIS A 350 -14.50 7.60 22.60
N ASP A 351 -15.31 8.64 22.70
CA ASP A 351 -16.77 8.52 22.68
C ASP A 351 -17.27 7.91 21.36
N HIS A 352 -16.63 8.25 20.24
CA HIS A 352 -16.92 7.60 18.96
C HIS A 352 -16.53 6.11 18.98
N LEU A 353 -15.35 5.75 19.50
CA LEU A 353 -14.92 4.36 19.65
C LEU A 353 -15.85 3.53 20.56
N ARG A 354 -16.38 4.14 21.63
CA ARG A 354 -17.37 3.51 22.52
C ARG A 354 -18.69 3.26 21.79
N GLN A 355 -19.15 4.20 20.98
CA GLN A 355 -20.39 4.08 20.23
C GLN A 355 -20.32 2.97 19.19
N GLU A 356 -19.22 2.86 18.46
CA GLU A 356 -19.00 1.82 17.45
C GLU A 356 -18.92 0.42 18.11
N LEU A 357 -18.23 0.30 19.26
CA LEU A 357 -18.19 -0.95 20.03
C LEU A 357 -19.58 -1.40 20.49
N ALA A 358 -20.40 -0.45 20.97
CA ALA A 358 -21.77 -0.74 21.39
C ALA A 358 -22.64 -1.23 20.23
N GLN A 359 -22.46 -0.66 19.03
CA GLN A 359 -23.18 -1.09 17.83
C GLN A 359 -22.79 -2.51 17.40
N ILE A 360 -21.49 -2.86 17.47
CA ILE A 360 -21.01 -4.22 17.18
C ILE A 360 -21.64 -5.24 18.13
N ARG A 361 -21.68 -4.94 19.44
CA ARG A 361 -22.30 -5.80 20.45
C ARG A 361 -23.79 -6.01 20.19
N ASP A 362 -24.52 -4.93 19.94
CA ASP A 362 -25.96 -4.98 19.71
C ASP A 362 -26.31 -5.84 18.47
N ALA A 363 -25.50 -5.73 17.42
CA ALA A 363 -25.63 -6.53 16.21
C ALA A 363 -25.38 -8.03 16.47
N LEU A 364 -24.36 -8.38 17.27
CA LEU A 364 -24.10 -9.77 17.67
C LEU A 364 -25.24 -10.36 18.50
N GLU A 365 -25.81 -9.59 19.43
CA GLU A 365 -26.97 -10.02 20.21
C GLU A 365 -28.21 -10.25 19.34
N GLN A 366 -28.42 -9.43 18.30
CA GLN A 366 -29.51 -9.62 17.36
C GLN A 366 -29.37 -10.93 16.55
N VAL A 367 -28.15 -11.30 16.15
CA VAL A 367 -27.88 -12.60 15.50
C VAL A 367 -28.05 -13.77 16.47
N ALA A 368 -27.50 -13.67 17.67
CA ALA A 368 -27.62 -14.71 18.69
C ALA A 368 -29.08 -14.98 19.09
N ALA A 369 -29.94 -13.94 19.08
CA ALA A 369 -31.36 -14.06 19.34
C ALA A 369 -32.18 -14.59 18.14
N GLY A 370 -31.54 -14.90 17.01
CA GLY A 370 -32.21 -15.31 15.77
C GLY A 370 -33.09 -14.22 15.14
N ARG A 371 -32.90 -12.96 15.52
CA ARG A 371 -33.66 -11.80 15.01
C ARG A 371 -33.03 -11.16 13.77
N SER A 372 -31.77 -11.50 13.51
CA SER A 372 -30.99 -11.09 12.35
C SER A 372 -30.13 -12.27 11.90
N ASP A 373 -29.73 -12.31 10.63
CA ASP A 373 -28.84 -13.35 10.12
C ASP A 373 -27.38 -12.86 10.10
N ALA A 374 -26.43 -13.80 10.03
CA ALA A 374 -25.00 -13.48 10.00
C ALA A 374 -24.61 -12.61 8.78
N ALA A 375 -25.40 -12.65 7.70
CA ALA A 375 -25.19 -11.82 6.51
C ALA A 375 -25.61 -10.35 6.74
N ALA A 376 -26.66 -10.11 7.53
CA ALA A 376 -27.12 -8.79 7.94
C ALA A 376 -26.17 -8.17 8.97
N LEU A 377 -25.66 -8.96 9.92
CA LEU A 377 -24.54 -8.54 10.80
C LEU A 377 -23.31 -8.15 9.98
N ARG A 378 -22.94 -8.98 8.99
CA ARG A 378 -21.87 -8.66 8.04
C ARG A 378 -22.14 -7.36 7.28
N SER A 379 -23.36 -7.12 6.83
CA SER A 379 -23.71 -5.88 6.12
C SER A 379 -23.63 -4.67 7.03
N MET A 380 -24.09 -4.79 8.28
CA MET A 380 -24.04 -3.71 9.27
C MET A 380 -22.61 -3.32 9.62
N ILE A 381 -21.72 -4.29 9.86
CA ILE A 381 -20.30 -3.99 10.11
C ILE A 381 -19.64 -3.32 8.88
N ASN A 382 -20.16 -3.57 7.67
CA ASN A 382 -19.76 -2.89 6.44
C ASN A 382 -20.48 -1.53 6.21
N GLU A 383 -21.52 -1.20 6.98
CA GLU A 383 -22.36 0.01 6.82
C GLU A 383 -22.13 1.08 7.91
N LEU A 384 -21.51 0.74 9.05
CA LEU A 384 -21.00 1.69 10.04
C LEU A 384 -19.85 2.60 9.49
N THR A 385 -19.81 2.77 8.16
CA THR A 385 -18.63 3.06 7.35
C THR A 385 -18.91 4.17 6.33
N LEU A 386 -19.60 5.24 6.72
CA LEU A 386 -19.84 6.36 5.80
C LEU A 386 -19.60 7.73 6.45
N ARG A 387 -18.34 7.99 6.81
CA ARG A 387 -17.65 9.26 6.50
C ARG A 387 -16.12 9.13 6.59
N GLN A 388 -15.49 9.36 5.44
CA GLN A 388 -14.06 9.56 5.14
C GLN A 388 -13.15 8.32 4.90
N ASN A 389 -12.91 8.12 3.60
CA ASN A 389 -11.69 7.74 2.86
C ASN A 389 -10.94 6.39 3.10
N PHE A 390 -11.03 5.57 2.03
CA PHE A 390 -10.17 4.48 1.53
C PHE A 390 -10.08 3.11 2.26
N TRP A 391 -10.32 2.08 1.42
CA TRP A 391 -9.99 0.64 1.51
C TRP A 391 -10.99 -0.40 2.10
N THR A 392 -11.10 -1.49 1.34
CA THR A 392 -11.74 -2.81 1.62
C THR A 392 -10.98 -3.79 0.69
N LEU A 393 -10.43 -4.93 1.14
CA LEU A 393 -11.08 -6.12 1.72
C LEU A 393 -9.95 -7.08 2.22
N GLY A 394 -10.06 -7.87 3.28
CA GLY A 394 -11.21 -8.26 4.07
C GLY A 394 -10.90 -8.26 5.55
N THR A 395 -11.91 -7.93 6.33
CA THR A 395 -11.92 -8.11 7.77
C THR A 395 -13.37 -7.92 8.15
N PHE A 396 -13.95 -8.88 8.84
CA PHE A 396 -15.33 -8.74 9.29
C PHE A 396 -15.42 -7.83 10.53
N CYS A 397 -14.27 -7.37 11.07
CA CYS A 397 -14.10 -6.29 12.07
C CYS A 397 -13.47 -5.00 11.48
N ALA A 398 -13.30 -4.96 10.16
CA ALA A 398 -12.42 -4.08 9.40
C ALA A 398 -12.34 -2.62 9.86
N SER A 399 -13.47 -1.92 9.90
CA SER A 399 -13.45 -0.47 10.10
C SER A 399 -13.15 -0.10 11.55
N TYR A 400 -13.76 -0.80 12.50
CA TYR A 400 -13.56 -0.54 13.93
C TYR A 400 -12.16 -0.91 14.37
N CYS A 401 -11.72 -2.11 14.03
CA CYS A 401 -10.37 -2.59 14.26
C CYS A 401 -9.34 -1.60 13.64
N ARG A 402 -9.55 -1.12 12.40
CA ARG A 402 -8.67 -0.12 11.76
C ARG A 402 -8.70 1.27 12.39
N LEU A 403 -9.87 1.79 12.75
CA LEU A 403 -9.99 3.08 13.42
C LEU A 403 -9.26 3.05 14.76
N LEU A 404 -9.44 1.96 15.51
CA LEU A 404 -8.78 1.73 16.79
C LEU A 404 -7.26 1.57 16.64
N THR A 405 -6.80 0.75 15.69
CA THR A 405 -5.36 0.62 15.39
C THR A 405 -4.76 1.96 14.97
N THR A 406 -5.42 2.72 14.10
CA THR A 406 -4.93 4.03 13.63
C THR A 406 -4.84 5.02 14.79
N HIS A 407 -5.85 5.05 15.67
CA HIS A 407 -5.86 5.87 16.88
C HIS A 407 -4.67 5.54 17.78
N HIS A 408 -4.49 4.28 18.17
CA HIS A 408 -3.36 3.88 19.02
C HIS A 408 -2.00 4.09 18.35
N THR A 409 -1.89 3.90 17.02
CA THR A 409 -0.64 4.20 16.28
C THR A 409 -0.31 5.69 16.29
N ILE A 410 -1.30 6.56 16.11
CA ILE A 410 -1.08 8.01 16.23
C ILE A 410 -0.60 8.35 17.64
N GLU A 411 -1.14 7.69 18.65
CA GLU A 411 -0.76 7.91 20.03
C GLU A 411 0.67 7.44 20.30
N ASP A 412 1.00 6.20 19.95
CA ASP A 412 2.33 5.60 20.12
C ASP A 412 3.43 6.36 19.36
N GLU A 413 3.17 6.77 18.13
CA GLU A 413 4.20 7.36 17.27
C GLU A 413 4.30 8.88 17.40
N HIS A 414 3.23 9.56 17.84
CA HIS A 414 3.17 11.02 17.82
C HIS A 414 2.80 11.60 19.19
N MET A 415 1.61 11.27 19.73
CA MET A 415 1.11 11.91 20.95
C MET A 415 1.96 11.60 22.18
N PHE A 416 2.29 10.33 22.40
CA PHE A 416 3.05 9.82 23.53
C PHE A 416 4.50 10.33 23.54
N PRO A 417 5.26 10.29 22.42
CA PRO A 417 6.56 10.94 22.33
C PRO A 417 6.50 12.44 22.65
N MET A 418 5.47 13.16 22.15
CA MET A 418 5.29 14.58 22.45
C MET A 418 5.02 14.83 23.93
N LEU A 419 4.18 14.03 24.58
CA LEU A 419 3.86 14.13 26.01
C LEU A 419 5.08 13.80 26.88
N ALA A 420 5.79 12.72 26.58
CA ALA A 420 6.99 12.31 27.29
C ALA A 420 8.11 13.37 27.17
N ALA A 421 8.27 13.98 25.99
CA ALA A 421 9.22 15.07 25.77
C ALA A 421 8.81 16.38 26.47
N ALA A 422 7.51 16.68 26.53
CA ALA A 422 7.00 17.89 27.15
C ALA A 422 7.08 17.85 28.69
N GLN A 423 6.91 16.67 29.30
CA GLN A 423 7.00 16.51 30.75
C GLN A 423 7.41 15.08 31.15
N GLU A 424 8.64 14.95 31.65
CA GLU A 424 9.26 13.68 32.05
C GLU A 424 8.41 12.86 33.04
N SER A 425 7.66 13.52 33.94
CA SER A 425 6.80 12.81 34.90
C SER A 425 5.65 12.03 34.24
N LEU A 426 5.33 12.26 32.95
CA LEU A 426 4.33 11.50 32.19
C LEU A 426 4.86 10.16 31.68
N ALA A 427 6.17 9.95 31.64
CA ALA A 427 6.77 8.75 31.06
C ALA A 427 6.20 7.43 31.62
N PRO A 428 5.98 7.26 32.95
CA PRO A 428 5.39 6.02 33.46
C PRO A 428 3.96 5.75 32.96
N VAL A 429 3.14 6.80 32.81
CA VAL A 429 1.77 6.70 32.28
C VAL A 429 1.80 6.34 30.80
N VAL A 430 2.63 7.04 30.01
CA VAL A 430 2.79 6.79 28.58
C VAL A 430 3.25 5.35 28.31
N THR A 431 4.31 4.91 28.99
CA THR A 431 4.81 3.53 28.85
C THR A 431 3.76 2.50 29.25
N ARG A 432 2.91 2.81 30.25
CA ARG A 432 1.79 1.91 30.59
C ARG A 432 0.76 1.87 29.46
N LEU A 433 0.39 3.01 28.87
CA LEU A 433 -0.57 3.06 27.76
C LEU A 433 -0.06 2.31 26.52
N GLU A 434 1.22 2.46 26.16
CA GLU A 434 1.88 1.70 25.09
C GLU A 434 1.79 0.18 25.33
N GLN A 435 2.02 -0.27 26.58
CA GLN A 435 1.85 -1.69 26.94
C GLN A 435 0.39 -2.15 26.82
N GLU A 436 -0.58 -1.30 27.18
CA GLU A 436 -2.00 -1.62 27.03
C GLU A 436 -2.41 -1.67 25.54
N HIS A 437 -1.78 -0.89 24.65
CA HIS A 437 -1.96 -1.01 23.20
C HIS A 437 -1.50 -2.37 22.66
N GLU A 438 -0.41 -2.93 23.18
CA GLU A 438 0.03 -4.29 22.79
C GLU A 438 -1.01 -5.36 23.17
N VAL A 439 -1.65 -5.20 24.34
CA VAL A 439 -2.73 -6.10 24.78
C VAL A 439 -3.95 -5.95 23.87
N ILE A 440 -4.36 -4.73 23.54
CA ILE A 440 -5.49 -4.49 22.63
C ILE A 440 -5.21 -5.05 21.24
N ALA A 441 -3.99 -4.87 20.71
CA ALA A 441 -3.58 -5.44 19.43
C ALA A 441 -3.66 -6.98 19.42
N GLY A 442 -3.28 -7.62 20.53
CA GLY A 442 -3.45 -9.07 20.71
C GLY A 442 -4.92 -9.50 20.65
N VAL A 443 -5.80 -8.80 21.38
CA VAL A 443 -7.25 -9.09 21.39
C VAL A 443 -7.88 -8.86 20.01
N LEU A 444 -7.47 -7.81 19.28
CA LEU A 444 -7.95 -7.56 17.91
C LEU A 444 -7.54 -8.68 16.94
N THR A 445 -6.33 -9.24 17.12
CA THR A 445 -5.84 -10.38 16.32
C THR A 445 -6.65 -11.64 16.59
N GLU A 446 -6.96 -11.93 17.86
CA GLU A 446 -7.80 -13.07 18.22
C GLU A 446 -9.25 -12.92 17.74
N LEU A 447 -9.79 -11.70 17.79
CA LEU A 447 -11.12 -11.38 17.25
C LEU A 447 -11.19 -11.61 15.74
N ASP A 448 -10.16 -11.21 14.98
CA ASP A 448 -10.11 -11.46 13.55
C ASP A 448 -10.08 -12.97 13.24
N ALA A 449 -9.26 -13.73 13.96
CA ALA A 449 -9.21 -15.19 13.83
C ALA A 449 -10.57 -15.86 14.14
N ALA A 450 -11.28 -15.39 15.18
CA ALA A 450 -12.61 -15.89 15.54
C ALA A 450 -13.65 -15.56 14.44
N LEU A 451 -13.58 -14.37 13.86
CA LEU A 451 -14.45 -13.96 12.75
C LEU A 451 -14.20 -14.77 11.48
N VAL A 452 -12.94 -15.06 11.15
CA VAL A 452 -12.56 -15.94 10.04
C VAL A 452 -13.13 -17.34 10.26
N ALA A 453 -12.96 -17.90 11.46
CA ALA A 453 -13.48 -19.21 11.82
C ALA A 453 -15.02 -19.30 11.72
N MET A 454 -15.75 -18.25 12.10
CA MET A 454 -17.22 -18.20 12.01
C MET A 454 -17.74 -18.23 10.56
N ILE A 455 -16.94 -17.77 9.59
CA ILE A 455 -17.33 -17.80 8.17
C ILE A 455 -17.29 -19.22 7.62
N GLU A 456 -16.27 -19.97 8.02
CA GLU A 456 -16.11 -21.37 7.62
C GLU A 456 -17.14 -22.27 8.32
N ASP A 457 -17.57 -21.87 9.52
CA ASP A 457 -18.49 -22.63 10.37
C ASP A 457 -19.39 -21.66 11.17
N PRO A 458 -20.63 -21.39 10.71
CA PRO A 458 -21.56 -20.47 11.38
C PRO A 458 -21.92 -20.84 12.82
N ASP A 459 -21.69 -22.09 13.24
CA ASP A 459 -21.92 -22.53 14.62
C ASP A 459 -20.85 -21.99 15.60
N ARG A 460 -19.80 -21.32 15.10
CA ARG A 460 -18.72 -20.71 15.91
C ARG A 460 -18.98 -19.27 16.36
N LEU A 461 -20.23 -18.80 16.30
CA LEU A 461 -20.62 -17.44 16.74
C LEU A 461 -20.21 -17.15 18.20
N ASP A 462 -20.25 -18.15 19.08
CA ASP A 462 -19.89 -17.97 20.49
C ASP A 462 -18.41 -17.56 20.66
N GLY A 463 -17.50 -18.04 19.80
CA GLY A 463 -16.09 -17.62 19.81
C GLY A 463 -15.90 -16.16 19.42
N VAL A 464 -16.73 -15.63 18.51
CA VAL A 464 -16.72 -14.20 18.15
C VAL A 464 -17.25 -13.35 19.31
N ARG A 465 -18.30 -13.82 19.99
CA ARG A 465 -18.89 -13.12 21.14
C ARG A 465 -17.89 -12.99 22.29
N GLU A 466 -17.20 -14.09 22.63
CA GLU A 466 -16.17 -14.09 23.67
C GLU A 466 -15.06 -13.07 23.39
N GLN A 467 -14.63 -12.96 22.14
CA GLN A 467 -13.58 -12.02 21.73
C GLN A 467 -14.06 -10.56 21.72
N VAL A 468 -15.31 -10.29 21.34
CA VAL A 468 -15.88 -8.93 21.43
C VAL A 468 -16.11 -8.49 22.88
N ASP A 469 -16.51 -9.40 23.77
CA ASP A 469 -16.60 -9.10 25.20
C ASP A 469 -15.21 -8.80 25.78
N LEU A 470 -14.18 -9.58 25.41
CA LEU A 470 -12.80 -9.32 25.82
C LEU A 470 -12.29 -7.97 25.31
N LEU A 471 -12.53 -7.65 24.04
CA LEU A 471 -12.19 -6.35 23.45
C LEU A 471 -12.89 -5.22 24.19
N SER A 472 -14.16 -5.41 24.54
CA SER A 472 -14.93 -4.41 25.28
C SER A 472 -14.32 -4.13 26.65
N ASP A 473 -14.00 -5.18 27.41
CA ASP A 473 -13.46 -5.05 28.75
C ASP A 473 -12.10 -4.35 28.75
N VAL A 474 -11.21 -4.76 27.84
CA VAL A 474 -9.86 -4.20 27.71
C VAL A 474 -9.94 -2.75 27.24
N LEU A 475 -10.67 -2.47 26.16
CA LEU A 475 -10.69 -1.16 25.56
C LEU A 475 -11.39 -0.11 26.44
N LEU A 476 -12.53 -0.43 27.04
CA LEU A 476 -13.22 0.53 27.91
C LEU A 476 -12.40 0.86 29.15
N SER A 477 -11.65 -0.11 29.67
CA SER A 477 -10.71 0.11 30.78
C SER A 477 -9.54 1.00 30.35
N HIS A 478 -8.97 0.76 29.17
CA HIS A 478 -7.88 1.53 28.59
C HIS A 478 -8.27 2.98 28.33
N LEU A 479 -9.34 3.23 27.56
CA LEU A 479 -9.79 4.59 27.21
C LEU A 479 -10.12 5.44 28.45
N ARG A 480 -10.66 4.81 29.51
CA ARG A 480 -10.90 5.48 30.79
C ARG A 480 -9.59 5.91 31.44
N TYR A 481 -8.60 5.02 31.48
CA TYR A 481 -7.31 5.30 32.09
C TYR A 481 -6.58 6.42 31.35
N GLU A 482 -6.58 6.37 30.02
CA GLU A 482 -5.97 7.39 29.18
C GLU A 482 -6.62 8.76 29.38
N GLU A 483 -7.94 8.84 29.34
CA GLU A 483 -8.65 10.10 29.58
C GLU A 483 -8.35 10.66 30.98
N GLU A 484 -8.32 9.78 31.99
CA GLU A 484 -8.08 10.17 33.37
C GLU A 484 -6.70 10.78 33.59
N GLU A 485 -5.69 10.34 32.83
CA GLU A 485 -4.30 10.75 33.01
C GLU A 485 -3.81 11.76 31.97
N LEU A 486 -4.33 11.79 30.75
CA LEU A 486 -3.79 12.60 29.65
C LEU A 486 -4.58 13.86 29.31
N VAL A 487 -5.89 13.91 29.61
CA VAL A 487 -6.72 15.10 29.29
C VAL A 487 -6.21 16.38 29.97
N GLU A 488 -5.83 16.30 31.25
CA GLU A 488 -5.26 17.44 31.98
C GLU A 488 -3.90 17.85 31.43
N PRO A 489 -2.92 16.94 31.26
CA PRO A 489 -1.62 17.30 30.68
C PRO A 489 -1.71 17.88 29.28
N ILE A 490 -2.51 17.29 28.38
CA ILE A 490 -2.70 17.78 27.01
C ILE A 490 -3.21 19.22 27.03
N ALA A 491 -4.23 19.49 27.86
CA ALA A 491 -4.80 20.83 27.97
C ALA A 491 -3.80 21.83 28.54
N ARG A 492 -3.10 21.48 29.62
CA ARG A 492 -2.14 22.38 30.29
C ARG A 492 -0.90 22.65 29.44
N LEU A 493 -0.43 21.67 28.69
CA LEU A 493 0.74 21.78 27.83
C LEU A 493 0.41 22.39 26.45
N ASP A 494 -0.87 22.69 26.18
CA ASP A 494 -1.37 23.28 24.93
C ASP A 494 -0.93 22.49 23.69
N LEU A 495 -0.90 21.15 23.83
CA LEU A 495 -0.51 20.25 22.75
C LEU A 495 -1.68 20.13 21.77
N ASP A 496 -1.41 20.35 20.49
CA ASP A 496 -2.37 20.12 19.41
C ASP A 496 -2.25 18.65 18.99
N ILE A 497 -3.16 17.84 19.52
CA ILE A 497 -3.27 16.39 19.26
C ILE A 497 -4.31 16.11 18.18
#